data_AF-A0A493SZA3-F1
#
_entry.id   AF-A0A493SZA3-F1
#
_cell.length_a   1.000
_cell.length_b   1.000
_cell.length_c   1.000
_cell.angle_alpha   90.00
_cell.angle_beta   90.00
_cell.angle_gamma   90.00
#
_symmetry.space_group_name_H-M   'P 1'
#
loop_
_entity.id
_entity.type
_entity.pdbx_description
1 polymer ?
#
loop_
_entity_poly.entity_id
_entity_poly.type
_entity_poly.pdbx_seq_one_letter_code
_entity_poly.pdbx_strand_id
1 'polypeptide(L)'
;MFNYICNHIKYATNKGNLRSAITIFPQRTDSKHDFRIWNAQLIRYAGYKQPDGSILGDPANVELTEICIQQGWKAPHGRFDILPLLLQANGNDPELFEIPPELVLEVPIRHPKFEWFKELGLKWYGLPAVSNMLLEIGGLEFSACPFSGWYMGTEIGVRDYCDNSRYNILEQVAKKMNLDMRKTSSLWKDQALVEINIAVLYSFQSDKVTIVDHHSATESFIKHMENEYRCRGGCPADWVWIVPPMSGSITPVFHQEMLNYRLTPSFEYQPDPWNTHVWKGVNGTPTKKRAIAVKFSAKLMGQAMAKRVKATILYATETGKSQVYAKTLCEIFKHAFDAKVMSMDEYDIVHLEHETMVLVVTSTFGNGDPPENGEGWGCSWAVVAQHGETPMSFPALQPQPHHLSLCRFSVFGLGSRAYPHFSRPVQMLLRRALRCNGRSGPLTPGPSAPLPQRTVCCTAQPRCMRPCPRTS
;
A
#
# COMPACT_ATOMS: atom_id res chain seq x y z
N MET A 1 12.64 -26.47 -8.28
CA MET A 1 12.74 -25.25 -7.45
C MET A 1 13.12 -25.57 -6.01
N PHE A 2 12.32 -26.37 -5.28
CA PHE A 2 12.51 -26.72 -3.86
C PHE A 2 13.97 -26.93 -3.40
N ASN A 3 14.73 -27.83 -4.04
CA ASN A 3 16.13 -28.09 -3.68
C ASN A 3 17.01 -26.82 -3.65
N TYR A 4 16.86 -25.91 -4.63
CA TYR A 4 17.59 -24.64 -4.65
C TYR A 4 17.18 -23.72 -3.49
N ILE A 5 15.90 -23.73 -3.10
CA ILE A 5 15.39 -22.97 -1.95
C ILE A 5 15.92 -23.55 -0.64
N CYS A 6 15.95 -24.87 -0.47
CA CYS A 6 16.57 -25.50 0.70
C CYS A 6 18.06 -25.16 0.81
N ASN A 7 18.79 -25.16 -0.31
CA ASN A 7 20.20 -24.74 -0.35
C ASN A 7 20.37 -23.25 -0.04
N HIS A 8 19.47 -22.39 -0.52
CA HIS A 8 19.43 -20.96 -0.18
C HIS A 8 19.23 -20.77 1.33
N ILE A 9 18.20 -21.38 1.92
CA ILE A 9 17.91 -21.27 3.36
C ILE A 9 19.11 -21.78 4.18
N LYS A 10 19.66 -22.95 3.83
CA LYS A 10 20.83 -23.51 4.51
C LYS A 10 22.07 -22.59 4.42
N TYR A 11 22.30 -22.01 3.24
CA TYR A 11 23.41 -21.08 3.01
C TYR A 11 23.21 -19.77 3.80
N ALA A 12 22.04 -19.16 3.70
CA ALA A 12 21.75 -17.86 4.28
C ALA A 12 21.63 -17.93 5.81
N THR A 13 21.00 -18.97 6.36
CA THR A 13 20.86 -19.18 7.81
C THR A 13 22.20 -19.39 8.51
N ASN A 14 23.14 -20.14 7.90
CA ASN A 14 24.54 -20.27 8.36
C ASN A 14 24.72 -20.41 9.90
N LYS A 15 23.89 -21.24 10.54
CA LYS A 15 23.85 -21.46 12.00
C LYS A 15 23.71 -20.18 12.85
N GLY A 16 22.96 -19.19 12.36
CA GLY A 16 22.70 -17.91 13.05
C GLY A 16 23.52 -16.74 12.52
N ASN A 17 24.72 -16.98 11.97
CA ASN A 17 25.55 -15.94 11.38
C ASN A 17 25.09 -15.62 9.94
N LEU A 18 23.95 -14.93 9.83
CA LEU A 18 23.19 -14.78 8.59
C LEU A 18 24.01 -14.19 7.44
N ARG A 19 23.79 -14.70 6.24
CA ARG A 19 24.42 -14.23 5.00
C ARG A 19 23.37 -13.80 3.99
N SER A 20 23.52 -12.60 3.44
CA SER A 20 22.67 -12.14 2.34
C SER A 20 22.89 -13.01 1.10
N ALA A 21 21.80 -13.38 0.44
CA ALA A 21 21.83 -14.27 -0.72
C ALA A 21 20.65 -13.98 -1.66
N ILE A 22 20.78 -14.37 -2.92
CA ILE A 22 19.69 -14.40 -3.90
C ILE A 22 19.75 -15.70 -4.70
N THR A 23 18.60 -16.23 -5.08
CA THR A 23 18.50 -17.37 -6.01
C THR A 23 17.57 -16.98 -7.15
N ILE A 24 18.13 -16.86 -8.35
CA ILE A 24 17.42 -16.41 -9.54
C ILE A 24 17.00 -17.65 -10.33
N PHE A 25 15.68 -17.86 -10.48
CA PHE A 25 15.11 -18.91 -11.35
C PHE A 25 15.02 -18.40 -12.81
N PRO A 26 14.68 -19.26 -13.80
CA PRO A 26 14.62 -18.82 -15.20
C PRO A 26 13.76 -17.58 -15.43
N GLN A 27 14.22 -16.71 -16.33
CA GLN A 27 13.47 -15.53 -16.77
C GLN A 27 12.14 -15.90 -17.43
N ARG A 28 11.20 -14.95 -17.40
CA ARG A 28 9.96 -14.99 -18.16
C ARG A 28 10.24 -15.08 -19.67
N THR A 29 9.35 -15.77 -20.38
CA THR A 29 9.38 -15.94 -21.83
C THR A 29 8.13 -15.37 -22.49
N ASP A 30 6.98 -16.05 -22.35
CA ASP A 30 5.70 -15.71 -23.00
C ASP A 30 4.57 -15.39 -21.99
N SER A 31 4.95 -15.13 -20.74
CA SER A 31 4.06 -14.96 -19.56
C SER A 31 3.17 -16.16 -19.22
N LYS A 32 3.30 -17.29 -19.92
CA LYS A 32 2.55 -18.54 -19.65
C LYS A 32 3.41 -19.62 -19.00
N HIS A 33 4.73 -19.45 -19.02
CA HIS A 33 5.72 -20.40 -18.51
C HIS A 33 6.53 -19.86 -17.31
N ASP A 34 5.97 -18.88 -16.59
CA ASP A 34 6.59 -18.26 -15.43
C ASP A 34 7.02 -19.27 -14.34
N PHE A 35 8.16 -18.99 -13.70
CA PHE A 35 8.52 -19.56 -12.42
C PHE A 35 8.05 -18.60 -11.32
N ARG A 36 7.27 -19.08 -10.35
CA ARG A 36 6.73 -18.26 -9.24
C ARG A 36 6.86 -19.01 -7.92
N ILE A 37 7.21 -18.28 -6.86
CA ILE A 37 6.99 -18.72 -5.48
C ILE A 37 5.74 -18.00 -5.00
N TRP A 38 4.72 -18.75 -4.57
CA TRP A 38 3.45 -18.16 -4.15
C TRP A 38 3.55 -17.55 -2.75
N ASN A 39 4.47 -18.04 -1.91
CA ASN A 39 4.77 -17.45 -0.61
C ASN A 39 5.37 -16.05 -0.76
N ALA A 40 4.93 -15.11 0.09
CA ALA A 40 5.50 -13.76 0.15
C ALA A 40 6.95 -13.72 0.70
N GLN A 41 7.24 -14.60 1.65
CA GLN A 41 8.59 -14.90 2.13
C GLN A 41 8.79 -16.42 2.17
N LEU A 42 10.04 -16.90 2.05
CA LEU A 42 10.35 -18.33 2.07
C LEU A 42 9.94 -19.02 3.37
N ILE A 43 10.01 -18.29 4.49
CA ILE A 43 9.58 -18.76 5.81
C ILE A 43 8.55 -17.75 6.32
N ARG A 44 7.34 -18.23 6.66
CA ARG A 44 6.30 -17.48 7.40
C ARG A 44 5.46 -18.46 8.22
N TYR A 45 4.81 -17.94 9.26
CA TYR A 45 3.84 -18.68 10.05
C TYR A 45 2.44 -18.68 9.41
N ALA A 46 1.70 -19.78 9.52
CA ALA A 46 0.33 -19.90 9.04
C ALA A 46 -0.66 -19.02 9.85
N GLY A 47 -1.83 -18.76 9.26
CA GLY A 47 -2.94 -18.04 9.88
C GLY A 47 -4.25 -18.79 9.72
N TYR A 48 -4.94 -19.09 10.83
CA TYR A 48 -6.15 -19.92 10.86
C TYR A 48 -7.33 -19.14 11.44
N LYS A 49 -8.32 -18.86 10.60
CA LYS A 49 -9.60 -18.32 11.05
C LYS A 49 -10.36 -19.37 11.87
N GLN A 50 -10.77 -19.00 13.08
CA GLN A 50 -11.45 -19.87 14.03
C GLN A 50 -12.99 -19.79 13.86
N PRO A 51 -13.75 -20.79 14.34
CA PRO A 51 -15.22 -20.78 14.27
C PRO A 51 -15.88 -19.63 15.04
N ASP A 52 -15.24 -19.10 16.08
CA ASP A 52 -15.70 -17.94 16.86
C ASP A 52 -15.38 -16.58 16.21
N GLY A 53 -14.70 -16.58 15.06
CA GLY A 53 -14.26 -15.38 14.35
C GLY A 53 -12.89 -14.85 14.77
N SER A 54 -12.24 -15.43 15.77
CA SER A 54 -10.84 -15.13 16.10
C SER A 54 -9.87 -15.69 15.05
N ILE A 55 -8.60 -15.32 15.14
CA ILE A 55 -7.54 -15.82 14.26
C ILE A 55 -6.40 -16.36 15.12
N LEU A 56 -5.98 -17.59 14.84
CA LEU A 56 -4.79 -18.22 15.42
C LEU A 56 -3.63 -18.11 14.45
N GLY A 57 -2.42 -17.83 14.95
CA GLY A 57 -1.24 -17.65 14.11
C GLY A 57 -1.10 -16.23 13.56
N ASP A 58 -0.63 -16.09 12.32
CA ASP A 58 -0.40 -14.80 11.65
C ASP A 58 -1.60 -14.40 10.77
N PRO A 59 -2.41 -13.38 11.14
CA PRO A 59 -3.56 -12.95 10.35
C PRO A 59 -3.23 -12.50 8.93
N ALA A 60 -2.01 -12.03 8.66
CA ALA A 60 -1.60 -11.62 7.32
C ALA A 60 -1.34 -12.80 6.36
N ASN A 61 -1.48 -14.05 6.82
CA ASN A 61 -1.28 -15.26 6.01
C ASN A 61 -2.54 -16.10 5.86
N VAL A 62 -3.71 -15.67 6.33
CA VAL A 62 -4.95 -16.49 6.31
C VAL A 62 -5.31 -16.95 4.90
N GLU A 63 -5.28 -16.06 3.90
CA GLU A 63 -5.60 -16.41 2.51
C GLU A 63 -4.65 -17.46 1.93
N LEU A 64 -3.33 -17.27 2.06
CA LEU A 64 -2.33 -18.23 1.62
C LEU A 64 -2.43 -19.57 2.39
N THR A 65 -2.76 -19.52 3.67
CA THR A 65 -2.97 -20.70 4.52
C THR A 65 -4.17 -21.51 4.02
N GLU A 66 -5.29 -20.84 3.72
CA GLU A 66 -6.47 -21.47 3.13
C GLU A 66 -6.16 -22.08 1.74
N ILE A 67 -5.33 -21.43 0.92
CA ILE A 67 -4.85 -21.98 -0.36
C ILE A 67 -4.01 -23.24 -0.14
N CYS A 68 -3.04 -23.23 0.80
CA CYS A 68 -2.24 -24.39 1.12
C CYS A 68 -3.10 -25.58 1.59
N ILE A 69 -4.08 -25.34 2.46
CA ILE A 69 -5.03 -26.38 2.92
C ILE A 69 -5.86 -26.92 1.74
N GLN A 70 -6.36 -26.04 0.86
CA GLN A 70 -7.10 -26.45 -0.35
C GLN A 70 -6.28 -27.26 -1.36
N GLN A 71 -4.96 -27.05 -1.39
CA GLN A 71 -4.00 -27.80 -2.20
C GLN A 71 -3.53 -29.11 -1.53
N GLY A 72 -4.01 -29.40 -0.30
CA GLY A 72 -3.79 -30.69 0.38
C GLY A 72 -2.86 -30.65 1.59
N TRP A 73 -2.39 -29.47 2.01
CA TRP A 73 -1.58 -29.35 3.22
C TRP A 73 -2.37 -29.72 4.49
N LYS A 74 -1.74 -30.50 5.37
CA LYS A 74 -2.32 -30.93 6.65
C LYS A 74 -1.90 -29.96 7.75
N ALA A 75 -2.64 -28.87 7.89
CA ALA A 75 -2.41 -27.84 8.90
C ALA A 75 -2.33 -28.41 10.34
N PRO A 76 -1.25 -28.15 11.10
CA PRO A 76 -1.14 -28.56 12.50
C PRO A 76 -2.05 -27.78 13.46
N HIS A 77 -2.49 -26.59 13.08
CA HIS A 77 -3.32 -25.66 13.89
C HIS A 77 -2.65 -25.15 15.18
N GLY A 78 -1.34 -24.88 15.14
CA GLY A 78 -0.60 -24.15 16.17
C GLY A 78 -0.48 -22.64 15.90
N ARG A 79 0.08 -21.91 16.88
CA ARG A 79 0.29 -20.43 16.80
C ARG A 79 1.48 -20.03 15.91
N PHE A 80 2.38 -20.96 15.63
CA PHE A 80 3.65 -20.72 14.93
C PHE A 80 4.00 -21.91 14.03
N ASP A 81 3.04 -22.34 13.23
CA ASP A 81 3.22 -23.41 12.23
C ASP A 81 3.89 -22.81 10.99
N ILE A 82 5.00 -23.39 10.54
CA ILE A 82 5.67 -22.95 9.32
C ILE A 82 4.81 -23.33 8.11
N LEU A 83 4.54 -22.38 7.23
CA LEU A 83 3.85 -22.63 5.96
C LEU A 83 4.71 -23.49 5.02
N PRO A 84 4.11 -24.42 4.27
CA PRO A 84 4.79 -25.09 3.17
C PRO A 84 5.11 -24.09 2.05
N LEU A 85 6.15 -24.38 1.28
CA LEU A 85 6.44 -23.70 0.03
C LEU A 85 5.45 -24.15 -1.04
N LEU A 86 4.82 -23.19 -1.72
CA LEU A 86 3.90 -23.41 -2.83
C LEU A 86 4.57 -22.90 -4.11
N LEU A 87 5.05 -23.83 -4.93
CA LEU A 87 6.04 -23.57 -5.97
C LEU A 87 5.48 -23.87 -7.36
N GLN A 88 5.49 -22.87 -8.23
CA GLN A 88 5.07 -22.96 -9.62
C GLN A 88 6.30 -22.93 -10.54
N ALA A 89 6.51 -24.01 -11.28
CA ALA A 89 7.57 -24.14 -12.27
C ALA A 89 7.01 -24.19 -13.68
N ASN A 90 7.62 -23.47 -14.62
CA ASN A 90 7.27 -23.50 -16.05
C ASN A 90 5.76 -23.27 -16.32
N GLY A 91 5.12 -22.39 -15.53
CA GLY A 91 3.69 -22.08 -15.62
C GLY A 91 2.73 -23.21 -15.32
N ASN A 92 3.16 -24.31 -14.70
CA ASN A 92 2.28 -25.39 -14.24
C ASN A 92 1.48 -25.00 -12.99
N ASP A 93 0.50 -25.83 -12.61
CA ASP A 93 -0.17 -25.71 -11.31
C ASP A 93 0.88 -25.84 -10.19
N PRO A 94 0.76 -25.09 -9.08
CA PRO A 94 1.77 -25.08 -8.03
C PRO A 94 1.75 -26.36 -7.19
N GLU A 95 2.94 -26.84 -6.84
CA GLU A 95 3.17 -28.00 -5.98
C GLU A 95 3.56 -27.56 -4.55
N LEU A 96 3.10 -28.31 -3.55
CA LEU A 96 3.38 -28.08 -2.14
C LEU A 96 4.62 -28.84 -1.68
N PHE A 97 5.51 -28.16 -0.95
CA PHE A 97 6.69 -28.76 -0.32
C PHE A 97 6.86 -28.24 1.11
N GLU A 98 6.87 -29.14 2.09
CA GLU A 98 7.21 -28.76 3.47
C GLU A 98 8.72 -28.51 3.61
N ILE A 99 9.10 -27.43 4.28
CA ILE A 99 10.50 -27.10 4.53
C ILE A 99 11.03 -28.06 5.61
N PRO A 100 12.18 -28.74 5.41
CA PRO A 100 12.77 -29.59 6.43
C PRO A 100 13.01 -28.77 7.72
N PRO A 101 12.45 -29.17 8.88
CA PRO A 101 12.48 -28.35 10.09
C PRO A 101 13.89 -27.96 10.55
N GLU A 102 14.89 -28.79 10.28
CA GLU A 102 16.30 -28.53 10.59
C GLU A 102 16.94 -27.37 9.79
N LEU A 103 16.26 -26.88 8.74
CA LEU A 103 16.66 -25.67 8.01
C LEU A 103 16.02 -24.39 8.58
N VAL A 104 14.97 -24.52 9.40
CA VAL A 104 14.24 -23.40 9.98
C VAL A 104 14.81 -23.07 11.36
N LEU A 105 15.73 -22.10 11.40
CA LEU A 105 16.20 -21.52 12.65
C LEU A 105 15.12 -20.61 13.24
N GLU A 106 14.71 -20.85 14.49
CA GLU A 106 13.79 -20.01 15.25
C GLU A 106 14.43 -19.51 16.54
N VAL A 107 14.10 -18.28 16.94
CA VAL A 107 14.57 -17.62 18.16
C VAL A 107 13.38 -17.52 19.14
N PRO A 108 13.40 -18.21 20.29
CA PRO A 108 12.40 -18.03 21.35
C PRO A 108 12.60 -16.69 22.05
N ILE A 109 11.54 -15.89 22.18
CA ILE A 109 11.65 -14.53 22.71
C ILE A 109 11.55 -14.51 24.23
N ARG A 110 12.56 -13.91 24.88
CA ARG A 110 12.63 -13.61 26.31
C ARG A 110 13.14 -12.18 26.52
N HIS A 111 12.94 -11.65 27.72
CA HIS A 111 13.32 -10.28 28.06
C HIS A 111 14.43 -10.29 29.14
N PRO A 112 15.48 -9.44 29.05
CA PRO A 112 16.61 -9.46 29.99
C PRO A 112 16.26 -9.06 31.43
N LYS A 113 15.08 -8.50 31.66
CA LYS A 113 14.60 -8.07 32.99
C LYS A 113 13.25 -8.66 33.40
N PHE A 114 12.47 -9.18 32.45
CA PHE A 114 11.10 -9.63 32.71
C PHE A 114 11.02 -11.13 32.48
N GLU A 115 11.25 -11.89 33.55
CA GLU A 115 11.23 -13.36 33.53
C GLU A 115 9.92 -13.93 32.99
N TRP A 116 8.79 -13.26 33.21
CA TRP A 116 7.49 -13.66 32.70
C TRP A 116 7.36 -13.55 31.17
N PHE A 117 8.25 -12.85 30.47
CA PHE A 117 8.11 -12.62 29.02
C PHE A 117 8.21 -13.94 28.23
N LYS A 118 9.03 -14.90 28.71
CA LYS A 118 9.14 -16.24 28.11
C LYS A 118 7.83 -17.05 28.22
N GLU A 119 6.98 -16.74 29.19
CA GLU A 119 5.66 -17.39 29.37
C GLU A 119 4.67 -17.01 28.27
N LEU A 120 4.93 -15.94 27.50
CA LEU A 120 4.12 -15.56 26.35
C LEU A 120 4.24 -16.56 25.18
N GLY A 121 5.23 -17.46 25.23
CA GLY A 121 5.44 -18.52 24.23
C GLY A 121 5.77 -17.98 22.84
N LEU A 122 6.34 -16.77 22.75
CA LEU A 122 6.65 -16.10 21.49
C LEU A 122 7.96 -16.65 20.89
N LYS A 123 8.00 -16.80 19.58
CA LYS A 123 9.21 -17.12 18.80
C LYS A 123 9.11 -16.49 17.41
N TRP A 124 10.25 -16.23 16.79
CA TRP A 124 10.31 -15.79 15.39
C TRP A 124 11.37 -16.55 14.61
N TYR A 125 11.18 -16.73 13.31
CA TYR A 125 12.17 -17.33 12.43
C TYR A 125 13.34 -16.36 12.20
N GLY A 126 14.56 -16.89 12.14
CA GLY A 126 15.78 -16.06 12.08
C GLY A 126 16.03 -15.40 10.73
N LEU A 127 15.55 -15.99 9.63
CA LEU A 127 15.90 -15.59 8.26
C LEU A 127 14.74 -14.83 7.56
N PRO A 128 14.84 -13.50 7.36
CA PRO A 128 13.94 -12.78 6.46
C PRO A 128 14.36 -13.03 5.01
N ALA A 129 13.48 -13.65 4.23
CA ALA A 129 13.74 -13.98 2.82
C ALA A 129 12.51 -13.70 1.95
N VAL A 130 12.48 -12.54 1.28
CA VAL A 130 11.39 -12.14 0.37
C VAL A 130 11.40 -13.04 -0.87
N SER A 131 10.23 -13.50 -1.32
CA SER A 131 10.13 -14.49 -2.40
C SER A 131 9.11 -14.20 -3.49
N ASN A 132 8.24 -13.19 -3.32
CA ASN A 132 7.20 -12.85 -4.31
C ASN A 132 7.52 -11.62 -5.20
N MET A 133 8.68 -10.98 -5.07
CA MET A 133 9.10 -9.91 -5.97
C MET A 133 9.62 -10.44 -7.31
N LEU A 134 9.64 -9.55 -8.32
CA LEU A 134 10.23 -9.76 -9.64
C LEU A 134 11.53 -8.96 -9.73
N LEU A 135 12.56 -9.50 -10.38
CA LEU A 135 13.81 -8.79 -10.67
C LEU A 135 13.86 -8.43 -12.15
N GLU A 136 14.06 -7.14 -12.45
CA GLU A 136 14.22 -6.62 -13.80
C GLU A 136 15.70 -6.28 -14.05
N ILE A 137 16.27 -6.78 -15.14
CA ILE A 137 17.63 -6.48 -15.60
C ILE A 137 17.62 -6.30 -17.12
N GLY A 138 17.76 -5.07 -17.61
CA GLY A 138 17.94 -4.77 -19.03
C GLY A 138 16.75 -5.20 -19.90
N GLY A 139 15.52 -5.13 -19.36
CA GLY A 139 14.30 -5.61 -19.99
C GLY A 139 14.04 -7.12 -19.84
N LEU A 140 14.92 -7.86 -19.17
CA LEU A 140 14.67 -9.25 -18.78
C LEU A 140 13.99 -9.30 -17.42
N GLU A 141 12.90 -10.07 -17.32
CA GLU A 141 12.09 -10.22 -16.12
C GLU A 141 12.29 -11.59 -15.47
N PHE A 142 12.70 -11.62 -14.20
CA PHE A 142 12.87 -12.84 -13.40
C PHE A 142 11.77 -12.88 -12.33
N SER A 143 10.65 -13.55 -12.63
CA SER A 143 9.44 -13.55 -11.77
C SER A 143 9.52 -14.44 -10.52
N ALA A 144 10.61 -15.20 -10.35
CA ALA A 144 10.99 -15.83 -9.08
C ALA A 144 12.48 -15.62 -8.79
N CYS A 145 12.77 -14.71 -7.87
CA CYS A 145 14.12 -14.34 -7.49
C CYS A 145 14.27 -14.19 -5.96
N PRO A 146 13.93 -15.21 -5.13
CA PRO A 146 13.97 -15.07 -3.68
C PRO A 146 15.33 -14.61 -3.16
N PHE A 147 15.30 -13.60 -2.29
CA PHE A 147 16.48 -12.99 -1.69
C PHE A 147 16.32 -12.80 -0.19
N SER A 148 17.43 -12.88 0.54
CA SER A 148 17.48 -12.78 1.99
C SER A 148 18.56 -11.82 2.47
N GLY A 149 18.38 -11.32 3.69
CA GLY A 149 19.37 -10.57 4.45
C GLY A 149 19.33 -10.99 5.92
N TRP A 150 19.26 -10.02 6.82
CA TRP A 150 18.99 -10.20 8.24
C TRP A 150 18.00 -9.14 8.72
N TYR A 151 17.33 -9.40 9.83
CA TYR A 151 16.29 -8.51 10.36
C TYR A 151 16.86 -7.21 10.93
N MET A 152 16.14 -6.11 10.69
CA MET A 152 16.10 -4.99 11.61
C MET A 152 15.06 -5.29 12.70
N GLY A 153 15.42 -5.16 13.98
CA GLY A 153 14.60 -5.66 15.09
C GLY A 153 13.17 -5.10 15.18
N THR A 154 12.92 -3.91 14.61
CA THR A 154 11.60 -3.27 14.56
C THR A 154 10.64 -3.92 13.57
N GLU A 155 11.13 -4.69 12.59
CA GLU A 155 10.26 -5.54 11.74
C GLU A 155 9.48 -6.52 12.62
N ILE A 156 10.19 -7.26 13.47
CA ILE A 156 9.57 -8.23 14.38
C ILE A 156 8.87 -7.52 15.55
N GLY A 157 9.61 -6.67 16.28
CA GLY A 157 9.16 -6.09 17.54
C GLY A 157 8.04 -5.06 17.40
N VAL A 158 7.97 -4.34 16.26
CA VAL A 158 6.89 -3.39 15.97
C VAL A 158 5.87 -4.01 15.02
N ARG A 159 6.28 -4.46 13.82
CA ARG A 159 5.31 -4.82 12.78
C ARG A 159 4.69 -6.19 12.99
N ASP A 160 5.50 -7.24 13.17
CA ASP A 160 4.97 -8.61 13.33
C ASP A 160 4.21 -8.78 14.66
N TYR A 161 4.75 -8.25 15.77
CA TYR A 161 4.14 -8.40 17.09
C TYR A 161 3.09 -7.34 17.47
N CYS A 162 3.24 -6.09 17.02
CA CYS A 162 2.45 -4.97 17.55
C CYS A 162 1.47 -4.31 16.57
N ASP A 163 1.52 -4.62 15.26
CA ASP A 163 0.44 -4.21 14.36
C ASP A 163 -0.89 -4.87 14.80
N ASN A 164 -1.97 -4.08 14.86
CA ASN A 164 -3.30 -4.57 15.27
C ASN A 164 -3.85 -5.68 14.33
N SER A 165 -3.34 -5.75 13.10
CA SER A 165 -3.68 -6.75 12.06
C SER A 165 -2.67 -7.90 11.97
N ARG A 166 -1.78 -8.05 12.97
CA ARG A 166 -0.80 -9.14 13.10
C ARG A 166 -0.99 -9.84 14.45
N TYR A 167 0.09 -10.19 15.17
CA TYR A 167 -0.03 -10.90 16.45
C TYR A 167 -0.61 -10.04 17.59
N ASN A 168 -0.64 -8.71 17.45
CA ASN A 168 -1.33 -7.76 18.33
C ASN A 168 -1.11 -7.97 19.85
N ILE A 169 0.15 -8.16 20.28
CA ILE A 169 0.46 -8.55 21.67
C ILE A 169 0.56 -7.37 22.65
N LEU A 170 0.48 -6.11 22.18
CA LEU A 170 0.72 -4.90 22.99
C LEU A 170 -0.09 -4.89 24.30
N GLU A 171 -1.37 -5.23 24.23
CA GLU A 171 -2.24 -5.26 25.41
C GLU A 171 -1.88 -6.39 26.39
N GLN A 172 -1.44 -7.55 25.89
CA GLN A 172 -1.01 -8.67 26.73
C GLN A 172 0.27 -8.30 27.52
N VAL A 173 1.22 -7.63 26.85
CA VAL A 173 2.48 -7.17 27.45
C VAL A 173 2.24 -6.05 28.46
N ALA A 174 1.43 -5.04 28.10
CA ALA A 174 1.13 -3.91 29.00
C ALA A 174 0.43 -4.35 30.30
N LYS A 175 -0.44 -5.37 30.24
CA LYS A 175 -1.05 -6.00 31.43
C LYS A 175 -0.01 -6.68 32.32
N LYS A 176 0.88 -7.49 31.75
CA LYS A 176 1.98 -8.14 32.50
C LYS A 176 2.99 -7.13 33.10
N MET A 177 3.12 -5.95 32.50
CA MET A 177 3.90 -4.81 33.02
C MET A 177 3.16 -3.97 34.08
N ASN A 178 1.88 -4.23 34.37
CA ASN A 178 1.02 -3.46 35.27
C ASN A 178 0.88 -1.95 34.91
N LEU A 179 0.82 -1.62 33.61
CA LEU A 179 0.67 -0.23 33.14
C LEU A 179 -0.78 0.27 33.25
N ASP A 180 -0.98 1.59 33.41
CA ASP A 180 -2.31 2.19 33.34
C ASP A 180 -2.80 2.30 31.90
N MET A 181 -3.59 1.31 31.48
CA MET A 181 -4.11 1.20 30.12
C MET A 181 -5.38 2.03 29.86
N ARG A 182 -5.94 2.71 30.87
CA ARG A 182 -7.27 3.36 30.79
C ARG A 182 -7.30 4.63 29.94
N LYS A 183 -6.13 5.24 29.68
CA LYS A 183 -5.97 6.49 28.92
C LYS A 183 -4.80 6.34 27.97
N THR A 184 -4.91 6.88 26.76
CA THR A 184 -3.79 6.91 25.79
C THR A 184 -2.65 7.81 26.26
N SER A 185 -2.95 8.86 27.04
CA SER A 185 -1.97 9.82 27.56
C SER A 185 -1.02 9.27 28.63
N SER A 186 -1.19 8.02 29.08
CA SER A 186 -0.18 7.34 29.92
C SER A 186 0.99 6.78 29.10
N LEU A 187 0.88 6.77 27.76
CA LEU A 187 1.87 6.22 26.83
C LEU A 187 2.20 4.74 27.09
N TRP A 188 1.21 3.98 27.60
CA TRP A 188 1.37 2.56 27.89
C TRP A 188 1.74 1.72 26.66
N LYS A 189 1.27 2.14 25.47
CA LYS A 189 1.62 1.48 24.19
C LYS A 189 3.09 1.67 23.87
N ASP A 190 3.58 2.90 23.99
CA ASP A 190 4.96 3.29 23.73
C ASP A 190 5.92 2.55 24.66
N GLN A 191 5.61 2.48 25.96
CA GLN A 191 6.38 1.72 26.95
C GLN A 191 6.40 0.21 26.64
N ALA A 192 5.25 -0.41 26.39
CA ALA A 192 5.19 -1.84 26.05
C ALA A 192 5.93 -2.14 24.73
N LEU A 193 5.83 -1.25 23.73
CA LEU A 193 6.49 -1.39 22.43
C LEU A 193 8.01 -1.39 22.56
N VAL A 194 8.57 -0.52 23.40
CA VAL A 194 10.01 -0.47 23.67
C VAL A 194 10.49 -1.79 24.29
N GLU A 195 9.83 -2.29 25.33
CA GLU A 195 10.25 -3.52 26.02
C GLU A 195 10.10 -4.78 25.12
N ILE A 196 9.12 -4.81 24.20
CA ILE A 196 9.01 -5.86 23.18
C ILE A 196 10.21 -5.84 22.21
N ASN A 197 10.65 -4.66 21.78
CA ASN A 197 11.82 -4.52 20.90
C ASN A 197 13.13 -4.87 21.64
N ILE A 198 13.24 -4.54 22.93
CA ILE A 198 14.34 -5.00 23.79
C ILE A 198 14.34 -6.53 23.88
N ALA A 199 13.18 -7.16 24.07
CA ALA A 199 13.05 -8.63 24.12
C ALA A 199 13.54 -9.29 22.81
N VAL A 200 13.13 -8.76 21.65
CA VAL A 200 13.55 -9.26 20.33
C VAL A 200 15.07 -9.17 20.17
N LEU A 201 15.65 -7.98 20.34
CA LEU A 201 17.09 -7.77 20.16
C LEU A 201 17.91 -8.64 21.12
N TYR A 202 17.55 -8.66 22.40
CA TYR A 202 18.22 -9.48 23.41
C TYR A 202 18.18 -10.98 23.09
N SER A 203 17.03 -11.48 22.61
CA SER A 203 16.86 -12.90 22.30
C SER A 203 17.75 -13.35 21.13
N PHE A 204 17.73 -12.57 20.03
CA PHE A 204 18.57 -12.84 18.86
C PHE A 204 20.06 -12.74 19.19
N GLN A 205 20.48 -11.69 19.92
CA GLN A 205 21.87 -11.51 20.35
C GLN A 205 22.35 -12.65 21.25
N SER A 206 21.51 -13.08 22.21
CA SER A 206 21.83 -14.16 23.14
C SER A 206 21.95 -15.52 22.45
N ASP A 207 21.15 -15.79 21.42
CA ASP A 207 21.25 -17.00 20.58
C ASP A 207 22.27 -16.88 19.45
N LYS A 208 22.98 -15.74 19.35
CA LYS A 208 23.99 -15.44 18.32
C LYS A 208 23.43 -15.48 16.90
N VAL A 209 22.18 -15.03 16.74
CA VAL A 209 21.52 -14.85 15.44
C VAL A 209 21.66 -13.39 15.01
N THR A 210 22.14 -13.16 13.79
CA THR A 210 22.38 -11.81 13.26
C THR A 210 21.08 -10.99 13.24
N ILE A 211 21.12 -9.83 13.89
CA ILE A 211 20.05 -8.83 13.92
C ILE A 211 20.70 -7.44 14.04
N VAL A 212 20.04 -6.40 13.54
CA VAL A 212 20.48 -5.01 13.73
C VAL A 212 19.37 -4.19 14.40
N ASP A 213 19.73 -3.28 15.30
CA ASP A 213 18.78 -2.31 15.85
C ASP A 213 18.56 -1.15 14.87
N HIS A 214 17.47 -0.40 15.07
CA HIS A 214 17.06 0.64 14.14
C HIS A 214 17.88 1.93 14.23
N HIS A 215 18.64 2.17 15.31
CA HIS A 215 19.60 3.29 15.36
C HIS A 215 20.86 2.93 14.56
N SER A 216 21.46 1.77 14.83
CA SER A 216 22.65 1.29 14.08
C SER A 216 22.39 1.17 12.58
N ALA A 217 21.20 0.66 12.20
CA ALA A 217 20.82 0.53 10.79
C ALA A 217 20.69 1.89 10.08
N THR A 218 20.07 2.87 10.74
CA THR A 218 19.86 4.20 10.15
C THR A 218 21.13 5.04 10.11
N GLU A 219 22.03 4.93 11.10
CA GLU A 219 23.38 5.51 11.01
C GLU A 219 24.22 4.90 9.88
N SER A 220 24.12 3.58 9.67
CA SER A 220 24.77 2.91 8.55
C SER A 220 24.22 3.35 7.20
N PHE A 221 22.89 3.54 7.11
CA PHE A 221 22.24 4.05 5.90
C PHE A 221 22.69 5.46 5.51
N ILE A 222 22.89 6.38 6.47
CA ILE A 222 23.43 7.72 6.18
C ILE A 222 24.84 7.63 5.59
N LYS A 223 25.72 6.80 6.15
CA LYS A 223 27.08 6.56 5.61
C LYS A 223 27.04 5.96 4.20
N HIS A 224 26.10 5.06 3.93
CA HIS A 224 25.85 4.56 2.58
C HIS A 224 25.40 5.68 1.64
N MET A 225 24.38 6.45 2.01
CA MET A 225 23.88 7.57 1.20
C MET A 225 24.98 8.59 0.88
N GLU A 226 25.79 9.01 1.86
CA GLU A 226 26.95 9.88 1.62
C GLU A 226 27.93 9.30 0.58
N ASN A 227 28.23 8.00 0.66
CA ASN A 227 29.10 7.32 -0.29
C ASN A 227 28.49 7.32 -1.71
N GLU A 228 27.21 7.00 -1.83
CA GLU A 228 26.51 6.98 -3.12
C GLU A 228 26.46 8.36 -3.78
N TYR A 229 26.23 9.43 -3.00
CA TYR A 229 26.33 10.80 -3.49
C TYR A 229 27.75 11.14 -3.98
N ARG A 230 28.81 10.70 -3.29
CA ARG A 230 30.20 10.91 -3.72
C ARG A 230 30.57 10.07 -4.96
N CYS A 231 30.12 8.83 -5.05
CA CYS A 231 30.50 7.89 -6.10
C CYS A 231 29.68 8.05 -7.40
N ARG A 232 28.40 8.41 -7.31
CA ARG A 232 27.49 8.48 -8.48
C ARG A 232 26.50 9.66 -8.47
N GLY A 233 26.64 10.61 -7.56
CA GLY A 233 25.85 11.85 -7.55
C GLY A 233 24.42 11.74 -6.99
N GLY A 234 24.01 10.59 -6.45
CA GLY A 234 22.71 10.43 -5.82
C GLY A 234 22.41 9.03 -5.29
N CYS A 235 21.42 8.94 -4.41
CA CYS A 235 20.90 7.69 -3.86
C CYS A 235 19.36 7.72 -3.90
N PRO A 236 18.68 6.84 -4.65
CA PRO A 236 17.23 6.76 -4.61
C PRO A 236 16.77 6.20 -3.26
N ALA A 237 15.92 6.93 -2.54
CA ALA A 237 15.46 6.53 -1.21
C ALA A 237 14.00 6.93 -0.96
N ASP A 238 13.21 5.98 -0.46
CA ASP A 238 11.83 6.22 -0.01
C ASP A 238 11.80 6.48 1.50
N TRP A 239 11.75 7.76 1.87
CA TRP A 239 11.72 8.20 3.28
C TRP A 239 10.62 7.51 4.10
N VAL A 240 9.46 7.18 3.49
CA VAL A 240 8.33 6.53 4.15
C VAL A 240 8.66 5.11 4.62
N TRP A 241 9.56 4.41 3.92
CA TRP A 241 10.03 3.07 4.28
C TRP A 241 11.37 3.07 5.03
N ILE A 242 12.22 4.08 4.81
CA ILE A 242 13.54 4.19 5.46
C ILE A 242 13.43 4.64 6.92
N VAL A 243 12.46 5.49 7.28
CA VAL A 243 12.25 5.88 8.68
C VAL A 243 11.66 4.70 9.46
N PRO A 244 12.28 4.26 10.57
CA PRO A 244 11.77 3.12 11.35
C PRO A 244 10.37 3.36 11.94
N PRO A 245 9.56 2.29 12.12
CA PRO A 245 8.16 2.39 12.55
C PRO A 245 7.96 2.75 14.03
N MET A 246 9.06 2.96 14.77
CA MET A 246 9.10 3.56 16.10
C MET A 246 10.29 4.51 16.17
N SER A 247 10.31 5.43 17.14
CA SER A 247 11.48 6.28 17.41
C SER A 247 11.95 7.17 16.23
N GLY A 248 11.09 7.45 15.25
CA GLY A 248 11.47 8.05 13.97
C GLY A 248 12.40 9.27 14.09
N SER A 249 11.97 10.34 14.77
CA SER A 249 12.73 11.60 14.87
C SER A 249 13.98 11.55 15.76
N ILE A 250 14.24 10.44 16.46
CA ILE A 250 15.51 10.17 17.16
C ILE A 250 16.43 9.24 16.36
N THR A 251 16.16 9.07 15.06
CA THR A 251 17.07 8.50 14.07
C THR A 251 17.52 9.57 13.08
N PRO A 252 18.75 9.50 12.52
CA PRO A 252 19.26 10.55 11.65
C PRO A 252 18.50 10.63 10.31
N VAL A 253 17.97 9.51 9.81
CA VAL A 253 17.23 9.44 8.53
C VAL A 253 15.95 10.27 8.51
N PHE A 254 15.32 10.52 9.66
CA PHE A 254 14.13 11.37 9.73
C PHE A 254 14.43 12.82 9.28
N HIS A 255 15.64 13.31 9.58
CA HIS A 255 16.06 14.68 9.28
C HIS A 255 16.73 14.83 7.90
N GLN A 256 16.95 13.72 7.20
CA GLN A 256 17.55 13.69 5.87
C GLN A 256 16.47 13.84 4.79
N GLU A 257 16.58 14.90 3.98
CA GLU A 257 15.76 15.02 2.76
C GLU A 257 16.20 13.95 1.73
N MET A 258 15.23 13.30 1.07
CA MET A 258 15.47 12.19 0.17
C MET A 258 14.71 12.36 -1.14
N LEU A 259 15.30 11.91 -2.25
CA LEU A 259 14.63 11.82 -3.54
C LEU A 259 14.32 10.36 -3.84
N ASN A 260 13.04 10.05 -4.03
CA ASN A 260 12.58 8.73 -4.48
C ASN A 260 12.45 8.74 -6.01
N TYR A 261 13.22 7.89 -6.70
CA TYR A 261 13.21 7.73 -8.15
C TYR A 261 13.62 6.30 -8.51
N ARG A 262 13.17 5.81 -9.67
CA ARG A 262 13.46 4.45 -10.14
C ARG A 262 14.72 4.43 -10.98
N LEU A 263 15.52 3.37 -10.81
CA LEU A 263 16.64 3.00 -11.67
C LEU A 263 16.42 1.56 -12.16
N THR A 264 17.21 1.12 -13.15
CA THR A 264 17.35 -0.29 -13.56
C THR A 264 18.81 -0.72 -13.37
N PRO A 265 19.13 -1.96 -12.94
CA PRO A 265 18.22 -3.03 -12.49
C PRO A 265 17.34 -2.67 -11.29
N SER A 266 16.22 -3.39 -11.12
CA SER A 266 15.24 -3.11 -10.06
C SER A 266 14.54 -4.37 -9.53
N PHE A 267 14.06 -4.28 -8.27
CA PHE A 267 13.06 -5.21 -7.75
C PHE A 267 11.67 -4.59 -7.84
N GLU A 268 10.73 -5.33 -8.40
CA GLU A 268 9.37 -4.91 -8.66
C GLU A 268 8.36 -5.78 -7.89
N TYR A 269 7.24 -5.16 -7.50
CA TYR A 269 6.07 -5.92 -7.05
C TYR A 269 5.36 -6.52 -8.28
N GLN A 270 4.76 -7.68 -8.09
CA GLN A 270 3.96 -8.37 -9.10
C GLN A 270 2.66 -8.90 -8.46
N PRO A 271 1.57 -9.05 -9.23
CA PRO A 271 0.31 -9.59 -8.69
C PRO A 271 0.48 -10.96 -8.06
N ASP A 272 -0.27 -11.22 -6.98
CA ASP A 272 -0.28 -12.54 -6.35
C ASP A 272 -0.73 -13.61 -7.35
N PRO A 273 0.01 -14.73 -7.47
CA PRO A 273 -0.15 -15.65 -8.60
C PRO A 273 -1.52 -16.34 -8.62
N TRP A 274 -2.17 -16.56 -7.46
CA TRP A 274 -3.52 -17.14 -7.42
C TRP A 274 -4.60 -16.26 -8.05
N ASN A 275 -4.36 -14.95 -8.19
CA ASN A 275 -5.28 -14.03 -8.85
C ASN A 275 -5.19 -14.08 -10.39
N THR A 276 -4.11 -14.63 -10.94
CA THR A 276 -3.86 -14.65 -12.40
C THR A 276 -3.61 -16.05 -12.97
N HIS A 277 -3.39 -17.07 -12.13
CA HIS A 277 -3.05 -18.42 -12.57
C HIS A 277 -4.22 -19.13 -13.25
N VAL A 278 -3.96 -19.69 -14.43
CA VAL A 278 -4.91 -20.54 -15.17
C VAL A 278 -4.66 -21.99 -14.79
N TRP A 279 -5.47 -22.50 -13.86
CA TRP A 279 -5.41 -23.88 -13.40
C TRP A 279 -5.56 -24.88 -14.55
N LYS A 280 -4.55 -25.73 -14.77
CA LYS A 280 -4.50 -26.67 -15.90
C LYS A 280 -5.44 -27.85 -15.71
N GLY A 281 -5.71 -28.23 -14.45
CA GLY A 281 -6.78 -29.15 -14.07
C GLY A 281 -6.49 -30.62 -14.36
N VAL A 282 -6.49 -31.44 -13.31
CA VAL A 282 -6.52 -32.90 -13.47
C VAL A 282 -7.92 -33.31 -13.93
N ASN A 283 -8.02 -34.23 -14.89
CA ASN A 283 -9.27 -34.86 -15.33
C ASN A 283 -9.86 -35.78 -14.22
N GLY A 284 -10.32 -35.17 -13.13
CA GLY A 284 -10.74 -35.86 -11.90
C GLY A 284 -11.69 -35.02 -11.04
N THR A 285 -12.95 -34.92 -11.47
CA THR A 285 -14.11 -34.32 -10.75
C THR A 285 -14.01 -32.84 -10.31
N PRO A 286 -14.80 -31.93 -10.91
CA PRO A 286 -14.95 -30.57 -10.39
C PRO A 286 -15.84 -30.58 -9.13
N THR A 287 -15.22 -30.58 -7.95
CA THR A 287 -15.99 -30.52 -6.70
C THR A 287 -16.71 -29.17 -6.57
N LYS A 288 -18.05 -29.25 -6.44
CA LYS A 288 -19.00 -28.12 -6.39
C LYS A 288 -18.61 -26.97 -5.44
N LYS A 289 -17.74 -27.22 -4.44
CA LYS A 289 -17.23 -26.23 -3.48
C LYS A 289 -16.47 -25.07 -4.15
N ARG A 290 -15.65 -25.31 -5.19
CA ARG A 290 -14.85 -24.25 -5.84
C ARG A 290 -15.72 -23.20 -6.54
N ALA A 291 -16.75 -23.64 -7.26
CA ALA A 291 -17.71 -22.73 -7.90
C ALA A 291 -18.58 -21.96 -6.89
N ILE A 292 -18.84 -22.55 -5.71
CA ILE A 292 -19.55 -21.87 -4.61
C ILE A 292 -18.69 -20.77 -4.01
N ALA A 293 -17.40 -21.01 -3.74
CA ALA A 293 -16.50 -19.99 -3.19
C ALA A 293 -16.38 -18.78 -4.14
N VAL A 294 -16.10 -19.00 -5.43
CA VAL A 294 -16.00 -17.89 -6.41
C VAL A 294 -17.34 -17.18 -6.58
N LYS A 295 -18.47 -17.88 -6.68
CA LYS A 295 -19.80 -17.23 -6.72
C LYS A 295 -20.13 -16.50 -5.43
N PHE A 296 -19.69 -16.98 -4.27
CA PHE A 296 -19.97 -16.36 -2.97
C PHE A 296 -19.12 -15.10 -2.76
N SER A 297 -17.82 -15.14 -3.07
CA SER A 297 -16.95 -13.96 -3.05
C SER A 297 -17.35 -12.92 -4.09
N ALA A 298 -17.69 -13.33 -5.32
CA ALA A 298 -18.21 -12.41 -6.33
C ALA A 298 -19.57 -11.81 -5.95
N LYS A 299 -20.46 -12.60 -5.32
CA LYS A 299 -21.76 -12.10 -4.82
C LYS A 299 -21.59 -11.20 -3.60
N LEU A 300 -20.66 -11.49 -2.69
CA LEU A 300 -20.33 -10.64 -1.55
C LEU A 300 -19.68 -9.33 -2.00
N MET A 301 -18.71 -9.36 -2.91
CA MET A 301 -18.12 -8.15 -3.49
C MET A 301 -19.18 -7.35 -4.26
N GLY A 302 -19.99 -7.99 -5.10
CA GLY A 302 -21.11 -7.32 -5.79
C GLY A 302 -22.11 -6.69 -4.83
N GLN A 303 -22.49 -7.37 -3.74
CA GLN A 303 -23.40 -6.83 -2.71
C GLN A 303 -22.74 -5.75 -1.82
N ALA A 304 -21.43 -5.83 -1.58
CA ALA A 304 -20.69 -4.81 -0.83
C ALA A 304 -20.46 -3.55 -1.67
N MET A 305 -20.11 -3.68 -2.95
CA MET A 305 -19.96 -2.57 -3.88
C MET A 305 -21.31 -1.91 -4.18
N ALA A 306 -22.39 -2.68 -4.39
CA ALA A 306 -23.73 -2.15 -4.59
C ALA A 306 -24.30 -1.38 -3.37
N LYS A 307 -23.69 -1.53 -2.18
CA LYS A 307 -24.02 -0.74 -0.97
C LYS A 307 -23.13 0.49 -0.77
N ARG A 308 -22.06 0.63 -1.55
CA ARG A 308 -21.16 1.80 -1.46
C ARG A 308 -21.68 2.93 -2.33
N VAL A 309 -21.39 4.16 -1.92
CA VAL A 309 -21.69 5.35 -2.71
C VAL A 309 -20.76 5.37 -3.93
N LYS A 310 -21.30 5.63 -5.12
CA LYS A 310 -20.50 5.78 -6.34
C LYS A 310 -19.71 7.08 -6.30
N ALA A 311 -18.43 7.00 -6.69
CA ALA A 311 -17.53 8.13 -6.75
C ALA A 311 -16.78 8.15 -8.09
N THR A 312 -16.89 9.25 -8.82
CA THR A 312 -16.32 9.41 -10.14
C THR A 312 -15.21 10.44 -10.11
N ILE A 313 -13.98 10.00 -10.41
CA ILE A 313 -12.79 10.84 -10.41
C ILE A 313 -12.45 11.19 -11.87
N LEU A 314 -12.62 12.47 -12.21
CA LEU A 314 -12.30 13.01 -13.53
C LEU A 314 -10.93 13.68 -13.48
N TYR A 315 -10.13 13.53 -14.53
CA TYR A 315 -8.85 14.25 -14.61
C TYR A 315 -8.62 14.96 -15.94
N ALA A 316 -7.89 16.07 -15.86
CA ALA A 316 -7.29 16.73 -17.02
C ALA A 316 -5.81 17.01 -16.75
N THR A 317 -4.96 16.69 -17.72
CA THR A 317 -3.50 16.66 -17.55
C THR A 317 -2.77 16.94 -18.86
N GLU A 318 -1.66 17.66 -18.76
CA GLU A 318 -0.69 17.81 -19.86
C GLU A 318 0.45 16.79 -19.71
N THR A 319 1.18 16.91 -18.61
CA THR A 319 2.41 16.13 -18.34
C THR A 319 2.16 14.87 -17.51
N GLY A 320 0.96 14.27 -17.63
CA GLY A 320 0.54 13.08 -16.87
C GLY A 320 0.36 13.24 -15.35
N LYS A 321 0.85 14.32 -14.71
CA LYS A 321 0.84 14.49 -13.25
C LYS A 321 -0.56 14.39 -12.63
N SER A 322 -1.56 15.06 -13.20
CA SER A 322 -2.93 15.04 -12.65
C SER A 322 -3.58 13.66 -12.80
N GLN A 323 -3.28 12.93 -13.87
CA GLN A 323 -3.71 11.55 -14.07
C GLN A 323 -3.12 10.62 -13.02
N VAL A 324 -1.83 10.76 -12.67
CA VAL A 324 -1.21 9.98 -11.60
C VAL A 324 -1.89 10.25 -10.25
N TYR A 325 -2.11 11.52 -9.88
CA TYR A 325 -2.84 11.86 -8.66
C TYR A 325 -4.28 11.32 -8.66
N ALA A 326 -4.98 11.35 -9.79
CA ALA A 326 -6.33 10.81 -9.92
C ALA A 326 -6.38 9.28 -9.75
N LYS A 327 -5.40 8.55 -10.31
CA LYS A 327 -5.26 7.10 -10.13
C LYS A 327 -4.96 6.75 -8.67
N THR A 328 -4.01 7.44 -8.02
CA THR A 328 -3.71 7.26 -6.59
C THR A 328 -4.93 7.57 -5.71
N LEU A 329 -5.68 8.64 -6.02
CA LEU A 329 -6.92 8.98 -5.32
C LEU A 329 -7.98 7.88 -5.49
N CYS A 330 -8.07 7.28 -6.69
CA CYS A 330 -8.99 6.18 -6.97
C CYS A 330 -8.68 4.94 -6.13
N GLU A 331 -7.41 4.52 -6.01
CA GLU A 331 -7.04 3.38 -5.16
C GLU A 331 -7.39 3.62 -3.69
N ILE A 332 -7.14 4.83 -3.17
CA ILE A 332 -7.54 5.20 -1.80
C ILE A 332 -9.07 5.16 -1.64
N PHE A 333 -9.82 5.69 -2.62
CA PHE A 333 -11.28 5.76 -2.55
C PHE A 333 -11.95 4.38 -2.70
N LYS A 334 -11.37 3.43 -3.45
CA LYS A 334 -11.88 2.04 -3.57
C LYS A 334 -12.01 1.31 -2.24
N HIS A 335 -11.36 1.75 -1.16
CA HIS A 335 -11.56 1.16 0.17
C HIS A 335 -12.94 1.49 0.77
N ALA A 336 -13.54 2.64 0.43
CA ALA A 336 -14.79 3.13 1.03
C ALA A 336 -15.94 3.37 0.02
N PHE A 337 -15.62 3.63 -1.24
CA PHE A 337 -16.56 4.00 -2.30
C PHE A 337 -16.52 2.99 -3.46
N ASP A 338 -17.55 3.01 -4.31
CA ASP A 338 -17.49 2.40 -5.64
C ASP A 338 -16.86 3.42 -6.59
N ALA A 339 -15.53 3.40 -6.67
CA ALA A 339 -14.73 4.47 -7.26
C ALA A 339 -14.20 4.12 -8.66
N LYS A 340 -14.48 4.98 -9.65
CA LYS A 340 -13.90 4.93 -11.01
C LYS A 340 -13.08 6.18 -11.31
N VAL A 341 -12.07 6.06 -12.16
CA VAL A 341 -11.26 7.17 -12.68
C VAL A 341 -11.33 7.19 -14.20
N MET A 342 -11.50 8.37 -14.80
CA MET A 342 -11.64 8.56 -16.24
C MET A 342 -11.18 9.95 -16.69
N SER A 343 -10.78 10.07 -17.96
CA SER A 343 -10.36 11.34 -18.54
C SER A 343 -11.57 12.26 -18.78
N MET A 344 -11.35 13.59 -18.83
CA MET A 344 -12.46 14.55 -19.05
C MET A 344 -13.02 14.51 -20.47
N ASP A 345 -12.17 14.40 -21.47
CA ASP A 345 -12.54 14.22 -22.89
C ASP A 345 -13.31 12.91 -23.15
N GLU A 346 -13.04 11.86 -22.39
CA GLU A 346 -13.74 10.56 -22.45
C GLU A 346 -15.09 10.53 -21.71
N TYR A 347 -15.43 11.53 -20.88
CA TYR A 347 -16.66 11.53 -20.08
C TYR A 347 -17.76 12.38 -20.74
N ASP A 348 -18.93 11.78 -20.96
CA ASP A 348 -20.12 12.51 -21.39
C ASP A 348 -20.83 13.17 -20.20
N ILE A 349 -20.81 14.51 -20.20
CA ILE A 349 -21.37 15.43 -19.19
C ILE A 349 -22.84 15.12 -18.85
N VAL A 350 -23.63 14.53 -19.76
CA VAL A 350 -25.02 14.12 -19.48
C VAL A 350 -25.11 13.16 -18.29
N HIS A 351 -24.08 12.32 -18.05
CA HIS A 351 -24.08 11.39 -16.93
C HIS A 351 -24.00 12.05 -15.54
N LEU A 352 -23.65 13.35 -15.43
CA LEU A 352 -23.48 14.03 -14.14
C LEU A 352 -24.75 14.05 -13.28
N GLU A 353 -25.94 14.04 -13.89
CA GLU A 353 -27.21 14.00 -13.16
C GLU A 353 -27.43 12.65 -12.43
N HIS A 354 -26.77 11.60 -12.91
CA HIS A 354 -26.84 10.24 -12.37
C HIS A 354 -25.68 9.92 -11.39
N GLU A 355 -24.70 10.81 -11.25
CA GLU A 355 -23.56 10.63 -10.35
C GLU A 355 -23.87 11.09 -8.91
N THR A 356 -23.52 10.26 -7.93
CA THR A 356 -23.70 10.61 -6.50
C THR A 356 -22.56 11.46 -5.94
N MET A 357 -21.34 11.29 -6.47
CA MET A 357 -20.16 12.05 -6.08
C MET A 357 -19.19 12.17 -7.26
N VAL A 358 -18.76 13.39 -7.57
CA VAL A 358 -17.76 13.67 -8.60
C VAL A 358 -16.58 14.46 -8.00
N LEU A 359 -15.38 13.98 -8.27
CA LEU A 359 -14.10 14.53 -7.85
C LEU A 359 -13.34 14.91 -9.11
N VAL A 360 -12.85 16.15 -9.19
CA VAL A 360 -12.08 16.63 -10.34
C VAL A 360 -10.63 16.86 -9.95
N VAL A 361 -9.68 16.31 -10.70
CA VAL A 361 -8.24 16.48 -10.50
C VAL A 361 -7.63 17.09 -11.77
N THR A 362 -7.36 18.40 -11.77
CA THR A 362 -6.90 19.10 -12.97
C THR A 362 -5.65 19.96 -12.73
N SER A 363 -4.77 20.00 -13.73
CA SER A 363 -3.63 20.92 -13.78
C SER A 363 -4.00 22.23 -14.49
N THR A 364 -3.07 23.18 -14.50
CA THR A 364 -3.12 24.37 -15.37
C THR A 364 -1.95 24.37 -16.34
N PHE A 365 -2.17 24.71 -17.60
CA PHE A 365 -1.12 24.86 -18.61
C PHE A 365 -0.84 26.34 -18.91
N GLY A 366 0.34 26.61 -19.50
CA GLY A 366 0.74 27.95 -19.96
C GLY A 366 0.42 29.09 -18.99
N ASN A 367 -0.38 30.05 -19.44
CA ASN A 367 -0.82 31.22 -18.68
C ASN A 367 -2.14 30.98 -17.91
N GLY A 368 -2.35 29.76 -17.41
CA GLY A 368 -3.52 29.40 -16.60
C GLY A 368 -4.70 28.86 -17.40
N ASP A 369 -4.44 28.30 -18.57
CA ASP A 369 -5.43 27.65 -19.42
C ASP A 369 -5.67 26.19 -18.95
N PRO A 370 -6.82 25.58 -19.24
CA PRO A 370 -7.05 24.16 -18.97
C PRO A 370 -6.14 23.29 -19.86
N PRO A 371 -5.85 22.04 -19.46
CA PRO A 371 -5.20 21.07 -20.34
C PRO A 371 -6.05 20.73 -21.57
N GLU A 372 -5.41 20.29 -22.66
CA GLU A 372 -6.04 19.89 -23.94
C GLU A 372 -7.21 18.93 -23.71
N ASN A 373 -6.98 17.85 -22.95
CA ASN A 373 -7.99 16.85 -22.60
C ASN A 373 -9.08 17.35 -21.63
N GLY A 374 -9.08 18.63 -21.27
CA GLY A 374 -10.08 19.32 -20.44
C GLY A 374 -10.65 20.60 -21.06
N GLU A 375 -10.24 21.01 -22.27
CA GLU A 375 -10.73 22.24 -22.93
C GLU A 375 -12.23 22.16 -23.25
N GLY A 376 -12.66 21.09 -23.94
CA GLY A 376 -14.05 20.89 -24.36
C GLY A 376 -15.04 20.85 -23.19
N TRP A 377 -14.60 20.34 -22.03
CA TRP A 377 -15.37 20.33 -20.79
C TRP A 377 -15.80 21.74 -20.36
N GLY A 378 -14.94 22.73 -20.62
CA GLY A 378 -15.19 24.13 -20.33
C GLY A 378 -16.34 24.74 -21.15
N CYS A 379 -16.58 24.29 -22.38
CA CYS A 379 -17.71 24.74 -23.18
C CYS A 379 -18.98 23.94 -22.88
N SER A 380 -18.89 22.61 -22.85
CA SER A 380 -20.06 21.75 -22.67
C SER A 380 -20.72 21.90 -21.28
N TRP A 381 -19.95 22.17 -20.21
CA TRP A 381 -20.54 22.51 -18.90
C TRP A 381 -21.27 23.87 -18.93
N ALA A 382 -20.85 24.83 -19.77
CA ALA A 382 -21.52 26.12 -19.86
C ALA A 382 -22.93 25.99 -20.43
N VAL A 383 -23.11 25.12 -21.43
CA VAL A 383 -24.41 24.79 -22.03
C VAL A 383 -25.35 24.16 -20.99
N VAL A 384 -24.89 23.12 -20.27
CA VAL A 384 -25.69 22.44 -19.23
C VAL A 384 -26.06 23.38 -18.07
N ALA A 385 -25.22 24.36 -17.75
CA ALA A 385 -25.49 25.35 -16.71
C ALA A 385 -26.35 26.56 -17.17
N GLN A 386 -26.72 26.66 -18.45
CA GLN A 386 -27.41 27.83 -19.02
C GLN A 386 -28.92 27.66 -19.28
N HIS A 387 -29.53 26.52 -18.93
CA HIS A 387 -31.00 26.32 -19.01
C HIS A 387 -31.81 27.10 -17.95
N GLY A 388 -31.38 28.32 -17.63
CA GLY A 388 -32.12 29.29 -16.82
C GLY A 388 -32.82 30.38 -17.63
N GLU A 389 -32.27 30.80 -18.79
CA GLU A 389 -32.82 31.89 -19.62
C GLU A 389 -32.19 31.87 -21.04
N THR A 390 -32.98 32.17 -22.08
CA THR A 390 -32.51 32.41 -23.47
C THR A 390 -33.29 33.56 -24.11
N PRO A 391 -32.67 34.37 -24.97
CA PRO A 391 -32.69 34.15 -26.44
C PRO A 391 -31.25 34.18 -27.03
N MET A 392 -30.88 33.71 -28.23
CA MET A 392 -31.51 33.10 -29.43
C MET A 392 -30.36 32.43 -30.25
N SER A 393 -30.53 31.62 -31.31
CA SER A 393 -31.68 30.99 -31.98
C SER A 393 -31.21 29.87 -32.92
N PHE A 394 -31.73 28.65 -32.79
CA PHE A 394 -31.74 27.58 -33.82
C PHE A 394 -32.99 26.69 -33.59
N PRO A 395 -33.55 26.02 -34.61
CA PRO A 395 -34.87 25.41 -34.49
C PRO A 395 -34.87 23.92 -34.06
N ALA A 396 -35.85 23.60 -33.21
CA ALA A 396 -36.56 22.32 -33.12
C ALA A 396 -35.79 21.00 -32.89
N LEU A 397 -35.46 20.73 -31.61
CA LEU A 397 -35.69 19.44 -30.94
C LEU A 397 -35.65 19.70 -29.42
N GLN A 398 -36.66 19.23 -28.67
CA GLN A 398 -36.79 19.49 -27.22
C GLN A 398 -35.93 18.52 -26.39
N PRO A 399 -35.22 19.04 -25.37
CA PRO A 399 -34.94 18.31 -24.13
C PRO A 399 -35.50 19.02 -22.88
N GLN A 400 -35.66 18.25 -21.80
CA GLN A 400 -36.26 18.67 -20.53
C GLN A 400 -35.25 19.37 -19.60
N PRO A 401 -35.69 20.11 -18.55
CA PRO A 401 -34.77 20.79 -17.63
C PRO A 401 -34.11 19.81 -16.63
N HIS A 402 -32.78 19.69 -16.69
CA HIS A 402 -32.00 18.82 -15.82
C HIS A 402 -31.55 19.54 -14.53
N HIS A 403 -31.80 18.96 -13.35
CA HIS A 403 -31.45 19.55 -12.05
C HIS A 403 -30.31 18.78 -11.36
N LEU A 404 -29.12 19.39 -11.26
CA LEU A 404 -27.92 18.81 -10.63
C LEU A 404 -27.93 18.82 -9.08
N SER A 405 -29.09 18.92 -8.44
CA SER A 405 -29.25 19.26 -7.01
C SER A 405 -28.84 18.17 -6.01
N LEU A 406 -28.50 16.96 -6.48
CA LEU A 406 -28.16 15.80 -5.66
C LEU A 406 -26.67 15.38 -5.71
N CYS A 407 -25.90 15.82 -6.71
CA CYS A 407 -24.50 15.42 -6.87
C CYS A 407 -23.56 16.17 -5.91
N ARG A 408 -22.69 15.45 -5.19
CA ARG A 408 -21.61 16.05 -4.38
C ARG A 408 -20.38 16.31 -5.25
N PHE A 409 -19.85 17.53 -5.24
CA PHE A 409 -18.77 17.95 -6.14
C PHE A 409 -17.56 18.50 -5.37
N SER A 410 -16.34 18.17 -5.83
CA SER A 410 -15.08 18.68 -5.29
C SER A 410 -14.03 18.80 -6.39
N VAL A 411 -13.18 19.83 -6.32
CA VAL A 411 -12.13 20.10 -7.32
C VAL A 411 -10.78 20.25 -6.62
N PHE A 412 -9.81 19.48 -7.09
CA PHE A 412 -8.42 19.50 -6.67
C PHE A 412 -7.54 20.08 -7.78
N GLY A 413 -6.79 21.13 -7.45
CA GLY A 413 -6.01 21.90 -8.40
C GLY A 413 -4.51 21.70 -8.23
N LEU A 414 -3.83 21.34 -9.32
CA LEU A 414 -2.37 21.21 -9.39
C LEU A 414 -1.76 22.36 -10.22
N GLY A 415 -0.81 23.10 -9.65
CA GLY A 415 -0.15 24.21 -10.35
C GLY A 415 0.90 24.92 -9.49
N SER A 416 1.53 25.96 -10.04
CA SER A 416 2.52 26.79 -9.35
C SER A 416 2.07 28.24 -9.23
N ARG A 417 2.24 28.84 -8.04
CA ARG A 417 2.01 30.28 -7.78
C ARG A 417 3.03 31.19 -8.48
N ALA A 418 4.02 30.65 -9.18
CA ALA A 418 4.95 31.42 -10.00
C ALA A 418 4.29 32.06 -11.25
N TYR A 419 3.08 31.60 -11.62
CA TYR A 419 2.36 32.10 -12.80
C TYR A 419 1.20 33.04 -12.39
N PRO A 420 0.93 34.14 -13.13
CA PRO A 420 -0.07 35.15 -12.74
C PRO A 420 -1.51 34.64 -12.59
N HIS A 421 -1.84 33.54 -13.27
CA HIS A 421 -3.20 32.97 -13.34
C HIS A 421 -3.29 31.57 -12.70
N PHE A 422 -2.56 31.39 -11.59
CA PHE A 422 -2.57 30.16 -10.80
C PHE A 422 -3.99 29.63 -10.51
N SER A 423 -4.22 28.35 -10.85
CA SER A 423 -5.47 27.62 -10.63
C SER A 423 -6.74 28.22 -11.28
N ARG A 424 -6.60 29.02 -12.35
CA ARG A 424 -7.76 29.63 -13.06
C ARG A 424 -8.83 28.62 -13.55
N PRO A 425 -8.51 27.45 -14.15
CA PRO A 425 -9.50 26.45 -14.56
C PRO A 425 -10.27 25.86 -13.36
N VAL A 426 -9.58 25.62 -12.25
CA VAL A 426 -10.15 25.16 -10.98
C VAL A 426 -11.14 26.19 -10.43
N GLN A 427 -10.79 27.47 -10.46
CA GLN A 427 -11.69 28.55 -10.08
C GLN A 427 -12.90 28.67 -11.02
N MET A 428 -12.75 28.42 -12.32
CA MET A 428 -13.85 28.44 -13.28
C MET A 428 -14.81 27.26 -13.08
N LEU A 429 -14.30 26.05 -12.86
CA LEU A 429 -15.10 24.86 -12.51
C LEU A 429 -15.85 25.08 -11.19
N LEU A 430 -15.16 25.56 -10.15
CA LEU A 430 -15.77 25.85 -8.84
C LEU A 430 -16.88 26.93 -8.93
N ARG A 431 -16.63 28.02 -9.68
CA ARG A 431 -17.64 29.09 -9.95
C ARG A 431 -18.83 28.63 -10.80
N ARG A 432 -18.75 27.48 -11.47
CA ARG A 432 -19.86 26.88 -12.23
C ARG A 432 -20.63 25.86 -11.41
N ALA A 433 -19.93 25.00 -10.66
CA ALA A 433 -20.54 24.09 -9.69
C ALA A 433 -21.38 24.84 -8.62
N LEU A 434 -20.88 25.99 -8.14
CA LEU A 434 -21.60 26.84 -7.17
C LEU A 434 -22.87 27.50 -7.75
N ARG A 435 -22.94 27.74 -9.07
CA ARG A 435 -24.17 28.27 -9.71
C ARG A 435 -25.25 27.20 -9.81
N CYS A 436 -24.88 25.98 -10.17
CA CYS A 436 -25.81 24.86 -10.28
C CYS A 436 -26.39 24.42 -8.91
N ASN A 437 -25.68 24.69 -7.81
CA ASN A 437 -26.09 24.38 -6.44
C ASN A 437 -26.78 25.56 -5.69
N GLY A 438 -27.09 26.66 -6.38
CA GLY A 438 -28.09 27.63 -5.92
C GLY A 438 -27.78 28.44 -4.65
N ARG A 439 -26.57 29.02 -4.51
CA ARG A 439 -26.32 30.11 -3.53
C ARG A 439 -25.12 30.99 -3.92
N SER A 440 -25.37 32.29 -4.10
CA SER A 440 -24.37 33.32 -4.37
C SER A 440 -23.96 34.07 -3.10
N GLY A 441 -22.65 34.18 -2.83
CA GLY A 441 -22.08 35.03 -1.78
C GLY A 441 -20.61 35.39 -2.08
N PRO A 442 -20.12 36.55 -1.64
CA PRO A 442 -18.77 37.03 -1.99
C PRO A 442 -17.66 36.29 -1.22
N LEU A 443 -16.50 36.15 -1.85
CA LEU A 443 -15.31 35.51 -1.28
C LEU A 443 -14.32 36.57 -0.75
N THR A 444 -14.00 36.52 0.54
CA THR A 444 -12.89 37.28 1.17
C THR A 444 -11.81 36.33 1.72
N PRO A 445 -10.54 36.78 1.88
CA PRO A 445 -9.45 35.88 2.23
C PRO A 445 -9.17 35.78 3.75
N GLY A 446 -9.60 34.67 4.37
CA GLY A 446 -9.15 34.14 5.68
C GLY A 446 -9.62 34.87 6.95
N PRO A 447 -9.27 34.37 8.16
CA PRO A 447 -9.20 32.97 8.61
C PRO A 447 -10.29 32.65 9.68
N SER A 448 -10.28 31.42 10.22
CA SER A 448 -11.22 30.83 11.22
C SER A 448 -12.59 30.35 10.68
N ALA A 449 -13.11 29.26 11.28
CA ALA A 449 -14.30 28.52 10.84
C ALA A 449 -15.49 28.79 11.79
N PRO A 450 -16.75 28.58 11.35
CA PRO A 450 -17.32 27.23 11.27
C PRO A 450 -18.07 26.90 9.95
N LEU A 451 -18.27 25.60 9.70
CA LEU A 451 -18.93 25.03 8.51
C LEU A 451 -20.48 25.05 8.60
N PRO A 452 -21.18 25.01 7.45
CA PRO A 452 -21.67 23.70 6.99
C PRO A 452 -21.14 23.27 5.61
N GLN A 453 -21.02 21.96 5.42
CA GLN A 453 -20.34 21.29 4.32
C GLN A 453 -21.17 21.26 3.02
N ARG A 454 -20.50 21.36 1.85
CA ARG A 454 -20.85 20.58 0.62
C ARG A 454 -19.88 20.69 -0.57
N THR A 455 -18.94 21.64 -0.55
CA THR A 455 -17.85 21.71 -1.55
C THR A 455 -16.54 21.99 -0.82
N VAL A 456 -15.52 21.18 -1.06
CA VAL A 456 -14.17 21.35 -0.48
C VAL A 456 -13.21 21.69 -1.61
N CYS A 457 -12.37 22.71 -1.41
CA CYS A 457 -11.26 23.03 -2.29
C CYS A 457 -9.96 22.77 -1.51
N CYS A 458 -9.12 21.88 -2.03
CA CYS A 458 -7.79 21.63 -1.47
C CYS A 458 -6.75 21.96 -2.54
N THR A 459 -5.73 22.73 -2.15
CA THR A 459 -4.55 23.02 -2.98
C THR A 459 -3.31 22.61 -2.22
N ALA A 460 -2.54 21.66 -2.73
CA ALA A 460 -1.28 21.22 -2.14
C ALA A 460 -0.08 21.95 -2.78
N GLN A 461 0.94 22.27 -1.97
CA GLN A 461 2.27 22.65 -2.43
C GLN A 461 3.32 21.73 -1.79
N PRO A 462 4.39 21.35 -2.51
CA PRO A 462 5.64 20.98 -1.87
C PRO A 462 6.23 22.24 -1.22
N ARG A 463 6.69 22.14 0.03
CA ARG A 463 7.30 23.27 0.75
C ARG A 463 8.74 23.48 0.25
N CYS A 464 8.96 24.53 -0.54
CA CYS A 464 10.30 25.14 -0.60
C CYS A 464 10.45 26.12 0.56
N MET A 465 11.30 25.81 1.55
CA MET A 465 11.75 26.84 2.49
C MET A 465 12.71 27.79 1.76
N ARG A 466 12.43 29.09 1.80
CA ARG A 466 13.43 30.12 1.46
C ARG A 466 14.23 30.45 2.74
N PRO A 467 15.55 30.72 2.65
CA PRO A 467 16.30 31.22 3.79
C PRO A 467 15.78 32.60 4.22
N CYS A 468 15.75 32.87 5.52
CA CYS A 468 15.55 34.24 6.01
C CYS A 468 16.70 35.16 5.55
N PRO A 469 16.43 36.42 5.20
CA PRO A 469 17.49 37.40 5.02
C PRO A 469 18.18 37.66 6.37
N ARG A 470 19.52 37.69 6.35
CA ARG A 470 20.29 38.24 7.48
C ARG A 470 20.13 39.76 7.45
N THR A 471 19.60 40.34 8.51
CA THR A 471 19.73 41.77 8.82
C THR A 471 20.79 41.94 9.89
N SER A 472 21.82 42.73 9.57
CA SER A 472 22.52 43.58 10.53
C SER A 472 21.63 44.76 10.89
#